data_AF-A0A7S3DBT6-F1
#
_entry.id   AF-A0A7S3DBT6-F1
#
_cell.length_a   1.000
_cell.length_b   1.000
_cell.length_c   1.000
_cell.angle_alpha   90.00
_cell.angle_beta   90.00
_cell.angle_gamma   90.00
#
_symmetry.space_group_name_H-M   'P 1'
#
loop_
_entity.id
_entity.type
_entity.pdbx_description
1 polymer ?
#
loop_
_entity_poly.entity_id
_entity_poly.type
_entity_poly.pdbx_seq_one_letter_code
_entity_poly.pdbx_strand_id
1 'polypeptide(L)'
;MKTFDCMPLCVNIGNKFLGIHGGISPAITSLSDIKKIDRFREPPFSGPMCDLIWADPFGNEEDFMSKQFEANKVRGCSYFYGYHAVSRFLDNTGFLSIIR
;
A
#
# COMPACT_ATOMS: atom_id res chain seq x y z
N MET A 1 15.48 15.14 -9.40
CA MET A 1 15.05 14.50 -8.14
C MET A 1 13.89 15.25 -7.48
N LYS A 2 13.98 16.56 -7.22
CA LYS A 2 12.88 17.34 -6.61
C LYS A 2 11.48 17.20 -7.24
N THR A 3 11.40 16.94 -8.55
CA THR A 3 10.11 16.71 -9.24
C THR A 3 9.43 15.42 -8.77
N PHE A 4 10.19 14.33 -8.55
CA PHE A 4 9.62 13.05 -8.10
C PHE A 4 9.17 13.11 -6.65
N ASP A 5 9.91 13.83 -5.79
CA ASP A 5 9.54 14.07 -4.38
C ASP A 5 8.18 14.78 -4.23
N CYS A 6 7.73 15.48 -5.28
CA CYS A 6 6.43 16.16 -5.29
C CYS A 6 5.26 15.26 -5.72
N MET A 7 5.52 14.05 -6.23
CA MET A 7 4.47 13.16 -6.73
C MET A 7 3.52 12.72 -5.60
N PRO A 8 2.20 12.69 -5.84
CA PRO A 8 1.26 12.09 -4.89
C PRO A 8 1.53 10.59 -4.70
N LEU A 9 1.32 10.09 -3.48
CA LEU A 9 1.48 8.66 -3.16
C LEU A 9 0.26 7.81 -3.53
N CYS A 10 -0.93 8.42 -3.61
CA CYS A 10 -2.17 7.74 -3.96
C CYS A 10 -3.18 8.71 -4.59
N VAL A 11 -4.23 8.16 -5.19
CA VAL A 11 -5.35 8.92 -5.77
C VAL A 11 -6.70 8.30 -5.38
N ASN A 12 -7.68 9.14 -5.06
CA ASN A 12 -9.07 8.70 -4.94
C ASN A 12 -9.75 8.85 -6.31
N ILE A 13 -10.28 7.76 -6.84
CA ILE A 13 -10.96 7.69 -8.14
C ILE A 13 -12.46 7.47 -7.90
N GLY A 14 -13.24 8.52 -8.16
CA GLY A 14 -14.70 8.46 -8.13
C GLY A 14 -15.31 8.10 -6.77
N ASN A 15 -14.60 8.35 -5.65
CA ASN A 15 -14.98 7.94 -4.29
C ASN A 15 -15.26 6.44 -4.14
N LYS A 16 -14.67 5.63 -5.02
CA LYS A 16 -14.86 4.18 -5.04
C LYS A 16 -13.54 3.42 -5.05
N PHE A 17 -12.52 3.94 -5.70
CA PHE A 17 -11.24 3.24 -5.82
C PHE A 17 -10.10 4.06 -5.25
N LEU A 18 -9.17 3.37 -4.59
CA LEU A 18 -7.89 3.94 -4.22
C LEU A 18 -6.83 3.47 -5.23
N GLY A 19 -6.26 4.41 -5.98
CA GLY A 19 -5.11 4.16 -6.86
C GLY A 19 -3.79 4.32 -6.11
N ILE A 20 -2.95 3.30 -6.12
CA ILE A 20 -1.61 3.26 -5.48
C ILE A 20 -0.63 2.51 -6.37
N HIS A 21 0.66 2.85 -6.36
CA HIS A 21 1.62 2.17 -7.24
C HIS A 21 1.93 0.74 -6.79
N GLY A 22 2.25 0.57 -5.50
CA GLY A 22 2.59 -0.72 -4.91
C GLY A 22 1.37 -1.39 -4.30
N GLY A 23 1.07 -1.06 -3.04
CA GLY A 23 0.03 -1.77 -2.32
C GLY A 23 -0.20 -1.23 -0.92
N ILE A 24 -0.79 -2.06 -0.06
CA ILE A 24 -1.11 -1.68 1.31
C ILE A 24 0.05 -1.97 2.28
N SER A 25 0.02 -1.29 3.43
CA SER A 25 1.03 -1.39 4.48
C SER A 25 0.40 -1.85 5.79
N PRO A 26 1.09 -2.66 6.62
CA PRO A 26 0.65 -2.95 7.97
C PRO A 26 0.59 -1.70 8.87
N ALA A 27 1.31 -0.62 8.51
CA ALA A 27 1.33 0.64 9.25
C ALA A 27 0.23 1.63 8.80
N ILE A 28 -0.54 1.30 7.77
CA ILE A 28 -1.59 2.18 7.21
C ILE A 28 -2.93 1.48 7.33
N THR A 29 -3.74 1.93 8.29
CA THR A 29 -5.08 1.36 8.54
C THR A 29 -6.21 2.27 8.07
N SER A 30 -5.90 3.53 7.81
CA SER A 30 -6.85 4.57 7.41
C SER A 30 -6.24 5.55 6.40
N LEU A 31 -7.09 6.30 5.69
CA LEU A 31 -6.65 7.42 4.85
C LEU A 31 -5.91 8.52 5.64
N SER A 32 -6.19 8.64 6.94
CA SER A 32 -5.52 9.62 7.79
C SER A 32 -4.03 9.30 7.96
N ASP A 33 -3.65 8.03 7.91
CA ASP A 33 -2.26 7.60 8.05
C ASP A 33 -1.44 7.95 6.81
N ILE A 34 -2.04 7.83 5.62
CA ILE A 34 -1.41 8.28 4.36
C ILE A 34 -1.16 9.79 4.39
N LYS A 35 -2.13 10.57 4.88
CA LYS A 35 -2.03 12.04 4.97
C LYS A 35 -0.94 12.53 5.92
N LYS A 36 -0.51 11.71 6.89
CA LYS A 36 0.56 12.04 7.84
C LYS A 36 1.97 11.80 7.26
N ILE A 37 2.08 11.14 6.11
CA ILE A 37 3.38 10.84 5.51
C ILE A 37 4.01 12.13 4.96
N ASP A 38 5.19 12.47 5.47
CA ASP A 38 6.07 13.44 4.81
C ASP A 38 6.68 12.80 3.57
N ARG A 39 6.10 13.13 2.41
CA ARG A 39 6.44 12.55 1.11
C ARG A 39 7.48 13.34 0.32
N PHE A 40 7.85 14.55 0.75
CA PHE A 40 8.74 15.44 -0.01
C PHE A 40 10.22 15.09 0.23
N ARG A 41 10.55 13.83 -0.03
CA ARG A 41 11.86 13.23 0.22
C ARG A 41 12.02 11.95 -0.59
N GLU A 42 13.25 11.47 -0.68
CA GLU A 42 13.52 10.13 -1.23
C GLU A 42 12.74 9.07 -0.44
N PRO A 43 12.07 8.10 -1.12
CA PRO A 43 11.41 7.00 -0.44
C PRO A 43 12.39 6.26 0.50
N PRO A 44 12.02 6.05 1.78
CA PRO A 44 12.86 5.28 2.69
C PRO A 44 12.92 3.80 2.29
N PHE A 45 13.92 3.07 2.79
CA PHE A 45 14.04 1.61 2.60
C PHE A 45 12.99 0.79 3.38
N SER A 46 12.20 1.43 4.25
CA SER A 46 11.15 0.78 5.05
C SER A 46 10.08 1.79 5.49
N GLY A 47 8.92 1.28 5.88
CA GLY A 47 7.83 2.07 6.46
C GLY A 47 6.78 2.49 5.45
N PRO A 48 5.77 3.28 5.86
CA PRO A 48 4.51 3.42 5.12
C PRO A 48 4.69 3.99 3.71
N MET A 49 5.63 4.92 3.50
CA MET A 49 5.93 5.45 2.16
C MET A 49 6.59 4.39 1.26
N CYS A 50 7.51 3.58 1.80
CA CYS A 50 8.13 2.47 1.08
C CYS A 50 7.06 1.46 0.66
N ASP A 51 6.17 1.11 1.60
CA ASP A 51 5.18 0.07 1.41
C ASP A 51 4.14 0.45 0.33
N LEU A 52 3.67 1.70 0.32
CA LEU A 52 2.76 2.21 -0.72
C LEU A 52 3.34 2.13 -2.15
N ILE A 53 4.67 2.12 -2.27
CA ILE A 53 5.39 2.09 -3.55
C ILE A 53 5.80 0.65 -3.92
N TRP A 54 6.14 -0.19 -2.94
CA TRP A 54 6.82 -1.47 -3.17
C TRP A 54 6.09 -2.73 -2.73
N ALA A 55 4.96 -2.62 -2.02
CA ALA A 55 4.20 -3.81 -1.61
C ALA A 55 3.57 -4.51 -2.82
N ASP A 56 3.49 -5.84 -2.77
CA ASP A 56 2.89 -6.68 -3.81
C ASP A 56 1.84 -7.63 -3.18
N PRO A 57 0.81 -8.09 -3.89
CA PRO A 57 -0.04 -9.17 -3.39
C PRO A 57 0.74 -10.49 -3.37
N PHE A 58 0.34 -11.45 -2.53
CA PHE A 58 0.85 -12.81 -2.66
C PHE A 58 0.53 -13.38 -4.05
N GLY A 59 1.52 -14.03 -4.68
CA GLY A 59 1.39 -14.55 -6.05
C GLY A 59 0.65 -15.88 -6.16
N ASN A 60 0.53 -16.64 -5.08
CA ASN A 60 -0.24 -17.88 -5.03
C ASN A 60 -1.52 -17.70 -4.22
N GLU A 61 -2.58 -18.41 -4.61
CA GLU A 61 -3.92 -18.26 -4.03
C GLU A 61 -3.98 -18.68 -2.55
N GLU A 62 -3.27 -19.75 -2.17
CA GLU A 62 -3.26 -20.24 -0.79
C GLU A 62 -2.71 -19.19 0.18
N ASP A 63 -1.54 -18.62 -0.10
CA ASP A 63 -0.94 -17.56 0.71
C ASP A 63 -1.78 -16.28 0.65
N PHE A 64 -2.31 -15.91 -0.52
CA PHE A 64 -3.17 -14.74 -0.67
C PHE A 64 -4.41 -14.84 0.21
N MET A 65 -5.01 -16.02 0.35
CA MET A 65 -6.18 -16.22 1.18
C MET A 65 -5.86 -16.41 2.67
N SER A 66 -4.71 -17.00 3.02
CA SER A 66 -4.40 -17.39 4.40
C SER A 66 -3.54 -16.38 5.18
N LYS A 67 -2.70 -15.59 4.50
CA LYS A 67 -1.75 -14.66 5.14
C LYS A 67 -2.22 -13.21 5.01
N GLN A 68 -1.85 -12.38 5.99
CA GLN A 68 -2.14 -10.93 5.93
C GLN A 68 -0.98 -10.15 5.35
N PHE A 69 0.20 -10.29 5.95
CA PHE A 69 1.43 -9.67 5.49
C PHE A 69 2.62 -10.62 5.70
N GLU A 70 3.57 -10.64 4.77
CA GLU A 70 4.86 -11.32 4.90
C GLU A 70 5.94 -10.44 4.26
N ALA A 71 7.21 -10.53 4.69
CA ALA A 71 8.29 -9.77 4.06
C ALA A 71 8.40 -10.08 2.55
N ASN A 72 8.47 -9.04 1.72
CA ASN A 72 8.58 -9.20 0.28
C ASN A 72 10.03 -9.52 -0.13
N LYS A 73 10.35 -10.82 -0.16
CA LYS A 73 11.68 -11.33 -0.53
C LYS A 73 12.07 -11.02 -1.98
N VAL A 74 11.10 -10.79 -2.86
CA VAL A 74 11.37 -10.45 -4.29
C VAL A 74 11.87 -9.01 -4.41
N ARG A 75 11.32 -8.09 -3.61
CA ARG A 75 11.74 -6.68 -3.60
C ARG A 75 12.89 -6.39 -2.64
N GLY A 76 13.10 -7.25 -1.64
CA GLY A 76 14.08 -7.03 -0.58
C GLY A 76 13.71 -5.90 0.41
N CYS A 77 12.51 -5.34 0.29
CA CYS A 77 11.90 -4.36 1.18
C CYS A 77 10.37 -4.51 1.11
N SER A 78 9.63 -3.83 2.01
CA SER A 78 8.15 -3.89 2.05
C SER A 78 7.61 -5.32 2.27
N TYR A 79 6.33 -5.54 1.94
CA TYR A 79 5.55 -6.72 2.27
C TYR A 79 4.80 -7.28 1.06
N PHE A 80 4.60 -8.59 1.08
CA PHE A 80 3.46 -9.21 0.44
C PHE A 80 2.21 -8.97 1.27
N TYR A 81 1.05 -8.78 0.63
CA TYR A 81 -0.24 -8.66 1.31
C TYR A 81 -1.28 -9.65 0.77
N GLY A 82 -2.16 -10.11 1.66
CA GLY A 82 -3.23 -11.04 1.32
C GLY A 82 -4.62 -10.43 1.37
N TYR A 83 -5.60 -11.23 0.94
CA TYR A 83 -7.01 -10.89 0.82
C TYR A 83 -7.58 -10.26 2.09
N HIS A 84 -7.36 -10.87 3.25
CA HIS A 84 -7.91 -10.37 4.51
C HIS A 84 -7.32 -9.01 4.93
N ALA A 85 -6.07 -8.71 4.56
CA ALA A 85 -5.49 -7.40 4.77
C ALA A 85 -6.15 -6.35 3.86
N VAL A 86 -6.39 -6.69 2.59
CA VAL A 86 -7.10 -5.83 1.63
C VAL A 86 -8.54 -5.58 2.07
N SER A 87 -9.29 -6.63 2.42
CA SER A 87 -10.68 -6.52 2.87
C SER A 87 -10.81 -5.56 4.05
N ARG A 88 -9.99 -5.74 5.09
CA ARG A 88 -10.02 -4.87 6.28
C ARG A 88 -9.67 -3.42 5.93
N PHE A 89 -8.69 -3.22 5.07
CA PHE A 89 -8.31 -1.88 4.65
C PHE A 89 -9.45 -1.19 3.88
N LEU A 90 -10.14 -1.90 2.98
CA LEU A 90 -11.29 -1.40 2.24
C LEU A 90 -12.46 -1.07 3.18
N ASP A 91 -12.76 -1.95 4.14
CA ASP A 91 -13.80 -1.73 5.15
C ASP A 91 -13.52 -0.45 5.97
N ASN A 92 -12.27 -0.26 6.40
CA ASN A 92 -11.86 0.90 7.21
C ASN A 92 -11.85 2.22 6.43
N THR A 93 -11.62 2.16 5.12
CA THR A 93 -11.48 3.36 4.28
C THR A 93 -12.74 3.71 3.50
N GLY A 94 -13.66 2.76 3.36
CA GLY A 94 -14.89 2.90 2.59
C GLY A 94 -14.71 2.79 1.08
N PHE A 95 -13.52 2.39 0.60
CA PHE A 95 -13.30 2.12 -0.82
C PHE A 95 -13.84 0.74 -1.21
N LEU A 96 -14.24 0.61 -2.46
CA LEU A 96 -14.69 -0.65 -3.05
C LEU A 96 -13.52 -1.54 -3.45
N SER A 97 -12.44 -0.97 -3.98
CA SER A 97 -11.27 -1.74 -4.41
C SER A 97 -10.01 -0.86 -4.49
N ILE A 98 -8.88 -1.53 -4.61
CA ILE A 98 -7.56 -0.94 -4.82
C ILE A 98 -7.16 -1.17 -6.27
N ILE A 99 -6.69 -0.12 -6.95
CA ILE A 99 -6.13 -0.19 -8.30
C ILE A 99 -4.63 0.09 -8.19
N ARG A 100 -3.81 -0.78 -8.78
CA ARG A 100 -2.36 -0.70 -8.74
C ARG A 100 -1.73 -1.16 -10.04
#